data_AF-A0A7X2TQ58-F1
#
_entry.id   AF-A0A7X2TQ58-F1
#
_cell.length_a   1.000
_cell.length_b   1.000
_cell.length_c   1.000
_cell.angle_alpha   90.00
_cell.angle_beta   90.00
_cell.angle_gamma   90.00
#
_symmetry.space_group_name_H-M   'P 1'
#
loop_
_entity.id
_entity.type
_entity.pdbx_description
1 polymer ?
#
loop_
_entity_poly.entity_id
_entity_poly.type
_entity_poly.pdbx_seq_one_letter_code
_entity_poly.pdbx_strand_id
1 'polypeptide(L)'
;MEEMSIVESHNRICEEIRRASTPEEIKAVYGNVKDFKETYGRVDTATVDSLSKRFETKLSAMLEDNDAVYQKLFEKVNAINNREYDFTADKDTSAQVQNKALQMMAKLPSVRTAANTTIISDTLSKAINSGVIGSRAVLELLKYPAYAEMVSVPLRKQAIDGSKTEEQRAYEKVKAAELRQAQKALAEVFSQGYRLRLLNKSVARANRPSVFSR
;
A
#
# COMPACT_ATOMS: atom_id res chain seq x y z
N MET A 1 52.15 1.60 -3.29
CA MET A 1 50.81 1.24 -3.80
C MET A 1 50.98 1.03 -5.28
N GLU A 2 50.84 -0.20 -5.76
CA GLU A 2 50.88 -0.48 -7.20
C GLU A 2 49.69 0.23 -7.86
N GLU A 3 49.96 1.10 -8.83
CA GLU A 3 48.92 1.64 -9.70
C GLU A 3 48.32 0.47 -10.49
N MET A 4 47.04 0.18 -10.25
CA MET A 4 46.32 -0.77 -11.09
C MET A 4 46.37 -0.31 -12.53
N SER A 5 46.63 -1.23 -13.44
CA SER A 5 46.56 -0.96 -14.87
C SER A 5 45.14 -0.56 -15.29
N ILE A 6 45.03 0.09 -16.45
CA ILE A 6 43.73 0.47 -17.06
C ILE A 6 42.82 -0.75 -17.19
N VAL A 7 43.39 -1.90 -17.57
CA VAL A 7 42.67 -3.17 -17.78
C VAL A 7 42.15 -3.73 -16.45
N GLU A 8 42.96 -3.72 -15.40
CA GLU A 8 42.55 -4.20 -14.06
C GLU A 8 41.45 -3.31 -13.47
N SER A 9 41.60 -1.99 -13.59
CA SER A 9 40.60 -1.02 -13.15
C SER A 9 39.27 -1.19 -13.91
N HIS A 10 39.31 -1.36 -15.23
CA HIS A 10 38.14 -1.62 -16.06
C HIS A 10 37.42 -2.92 -15.64
N ASN A 11 38.17 -4.02 -15.48
CA ASN A 11 37.60 -5.32 -15.15
C ASN A 11 36.95 -5.33 -13.76
N ARG A 12 37.57 -4.63 -12.79
CA ARG A 12 36.98 -4.45 -11.46
C ARG A 12 35.63 -3.75 -11.53
N ILE A 13 35.56 -2.62 -12.24
CA ILE A 13 34.31 -1.86 -12.36
C ILE A 13 33.24 -2.67 -13.12
N CYS A 14 33.64 -3.46 -14.13
CA CYS A 14 32.70 -4.37 -14.80
C CYS A 14 32.06 -5.39 -13.84
N GLU A 15 32.85 -5.96 -12.93
CA GLU A 15 32.32 -6.87 -11.90
C GLU A 15 31.42 -6.15 -10.91
N GLU A 16 31.76 -4.93 -10.50
CA GLU A 16 30.92 -4.11 -9.64
C GLU A 16 29.57 -3.78 -10.31
N ILE A 17 29.58 -3.39 -11.60
CA ILE A 17 28.36 -3.19 -12.40
C ILE A 17 27.51 -4.47 -12.40
N ARG A 18 28.13 -5.64 -12.62
CA ARG A 18 27.41 -6.91 -12.68
C ARG A 18 26.70 -7.23 -11.36
N ARG A 19 27.40 -7.04 -10.24
CA ARG A 19 26.95 -7.41 -8.89
C ARG A 19 25.97 -6.43 -8.27
N ALA A 20 25.98 -5.16 -8.69
CA ALA A 20 25.06 -4.16 -8.16
C ALA A 20 23.59 -4.62 -8.29
N SER A 21 22.87 -4.54 -7.18
CA SER A 21 21.50 -5.01 -7.02
C SER A 21 20.61 -3.99 -6.32
N THR A 22 21.21 -3.02 -5.62
CA THR A 22 20.49 -1.95 -4.92
C THR A 22 20.76 -0.57 -5.54
N PRO A 23 19.85 0.42 -5.36
CA PRO A 23 20.08 1.80 -5.79
C PRO A 23 21.36 2.42 -5.21
N GLU A 24 21.74 2.04 -3.99
CA GLU A 24 22.94 2.51 -3.31
C GLU A 24 24.21 1.94 -3.94
N GLU A 25 24.23 0.64 -4.22
CA GLU A 25 25.33 -0.04 -4.89
C GLU A 25 25.56 0.54 -6.28
N ILE A 26 24.53 0.61 -7.12
CA ILE A 26 24.69 1.12 -8.49
C ILE A 26 25.09 2.60 -8.51
N LYS A 27 24.69 3.39 -7.51
CA LYS A 27 25.16 4.77 -7.34
C LYS A 27 26.64 4.84 -6.98
N ALA A 28 27.14 3.94 -6.13
CA ALA A 28 28.57 3.86 -5.82
C ALA A 28 29.38 3.47 -7.08
N VAL A 29 28.90 2.49 -7.84
CA VAL A 29 29.51 2.09 -9.12
C VAL A 29 29.55 3.24 -10.11
N TYR A 30 28.51 4.07 -10.17
CA TYR A 30 28.52 5.28 -11.02
C TYR A 30 29.67 6.24 -10.66
N GLY A 31 29.98 6.40 -9.37
CA GLY A 31 31.14 7.16 -8.91
C GLY A 31 32.43 6.60 -9.51
N ASN A 32 32.64 5.30 -9.41
CA ASN A 32 33.83 4.63 -9.96
C ASN A 32 33.91 4.75 -11.49
N VAL A 33 32.78 4.67 -12.21
CA VAL A 33 32.73 4.88 -13.67
C VAL A 33 33.10 6.32 -14.02
N LYS A 34 32.64 7.30 -13.24
CA LYS A 34 32.98 8.72 -13.41
C LYS A 34 34.48 8.96 -13.21
N ASP A 35 35.05 8.43 -12.13
CA ASP A 35 36.47 8.56 -11.82
C ASP A 35 37.35 7.89 -12.91
N PHE A 36 36.91 6.72 -13.41
CA PHE A 36 37.57 6.05 -14.53
C PHE A 36 37.54 6.88 -15.81
N LYS A 37 36.39 7.51 -16.12
CA LYS A 37 36.25 8.42 -17.27
C LYS A 37 37.12 9.67 -17.14
N GLU A 38 37.22 10.25 -15.95
CA GLU A 38 38.08 11.42 -15.71
C GLU A 38 39.57 11.08 -15.85
N THR A 39 39.97 9.89 -15.42
CA THR A 39 41.37 9.42 -15.45
C THR A 39 41.81 9.02 -16.86
N TYR A 40 41.00 8.24 -17.58
CA TYR A 40 41.41 7.59 -18.84
C TYR A 40 40.71 8.12 -20.09
N GLY A 41 39.71 8.99 -19.96
CA GLY A 41 38.88 9.47 -21.08
C GLY A 41 39.61 10.26 -22.16
N ARG A 42 40.85 10.71 -21.91
CA ARG A 42 41.72 11.33 -22.93
C ARG A 42 42.65 10.35 -23.64
N VAL A 43 42.86 9.18 -23.05
CA VAL A 43 43.87 8.19 -23.47
C VAL A 43 43.19 7.01 -24.18
N ASP A 44 42.05 6.55 -23.67
CA ASP A 44 41.31 5.42 -24.23
C ASP A 44 39.79 5.66 -24.14
N THR A 45 39.27 6.37 -25.14
CA THR A 45 37.83 6.68 -25.24
C THR A 45 36.99 5.43 -25.46
N ALA A 46 37.50 4.44 -26.21
CA ALA A 46 36.76 3.22 -26.52
C ALA A 46 36.47 2.38 -25.27
N THR A 47 37.47 2.22 -24.38
CA THR A 47 37.30 1.50 -23.12
C THR A 47 36.36 2.23 -22.17
N VAL A 48 36.46 3.56 -22.09
CA VAL A 48 35.54 4.40 -21.30
C VAL A 48 34.09 4.35 -21.80
N ASP A 49 33.89 4.37 -23.11
CA ASP A 49 32.56 4.28 -23.73
C ASP A 49 31.94 2.90 -23.52
N SER A 50 32.74 1.84 -23.66
CA SER A 50 32.32 0.46 -23.33
C SER A 50 31.84 0.35 -21.90
N LEU A 51 32.60 0.90 -20.94
CA LEU A 51 32.26 0.86 -19.52
C LEU A 51 30.99 1.67 -19.23
N SER A 52 30.87 2.86 -19.81
CA SER A 52 29.69 3.73 -19.68
C SER A 52 28.43 3.04 -20.21
N LYS A 53 28.52 2.40 -21.38
CA LYS A 53 27.40 1.67 -21.99
C LYS A 53 26.98 0.45 -21.16
N ARG A 54 27.94 -0.28 -20.58
CA ARG A 54 27.65 -1.39 -19.65
C ARG A 54 26.92 -0.90 -18.40
N PHE A 55 27.37 0.21 -17.83
CA PHE A 55 26.72 0.83 -16.69
C PHE A 55 25.28 1.27 -17.01
N GLU A 56 25.08 1.98 -18.14
CA GLU A 56 23.75 2.41 -18.60
C GLU A 56 22.82 1.22 -18.83
N THR A 57 23.31 0.15 -19.46
CA THR A 57 22.54 -1.08 -19.69
C THR A 57 22.08 -1.70 -18.37
N LYS A 58 22.98 -1.79 -17.38
CA LYS A 58 22.64 -2.31 -16.05
C LYS A 58 21.63 -1.43 -15.34
N LEU A 59 21.79 -0.11 -15.37
CA LEU A 59 20.87 0.84 -14.74
C LEU A 59 19.46 0.76 -15.35
N SER A 60 19.37 0.64 -16.68
CA SER A 60 18.10 0.44 -17.38
C SER A 60 17.43 -0.87 -16.98
N ALA A 61 18.18 -1.98 -16.93
CA ALA A 61 17.64 -3.26 -16.46
C ALA A 61 17.11 -3.18 -15.03
N MET A 62 17.84 -2.51 -14.12
CA MET A 62 17.37 -2.30 -12.73
C MET A 62 16.10 -1.45 -12.65
N LEU A 63 15.93 -0.48 -13.55
CA LEU A 63 14.70 0.32 -13.64
C LEU A 63 13.52 -0.53 -14.12
N GLU A 64 13.72 -1.33 -15.16
CA GLU A 64 12.70 -2.25 -15.71
C GLU A 64 12.27 -3.29 -14.66
N ASP A 65 13.23 -3.90 -13.97
CA ASP A 65 12.98 -4.86 -12.89
C ASP A 65 12.19 -4.20 -11.75
N ASN A 66 12.57 -2.98 -11.35
CA ASN A 66 11.86 -2.25 -10.31
C ASN A 66 10.41 -1.92 -10.71
N ASP A 67 10.19 -1.47 -11.94
CA ASP A 67 8.85 -1.17 -12.46
C ASP A 67 8.00 -2.46 -12.53
N ALA A 68 8.56 -3.58 -12.96
CA ALA A 68 7.86 -4.87 -12.98
C ALA A 68 7.47 -5.35 -11.57
N VAL A 69 8.37 -5.22 -10.58
CA VAL A 69 8.08 -5.55 -9.18
C VAL A 69 7.01 -4.59 -8.61
N TYR A 70 7.09 -3.31 -8.94
CA TYR A 70 6.10 -2.31 -8.52
C TYR A 70 4.70 -2.68 -9.03
N GLN A 71 4.55 -3.00 -10.32
CA GLN A 71 3.25 -3.39 -10.90
C GLN A 71 2.66 -4.62 -10.20
N LYS A 72 3.47 -5.67 -9.99
CA LYS A 72 3.03 -6.88 -9.28
C LYS A 72 2.55 -6.57 -7.85
N LEU A 73 3.28 -5.73 -7.12
CA LEU A 73 2.89 -5.34 -5.76
C LEU A 73 1.64 -4.45 -5.75
N PHE A 74 1.50 -3.57 -6.74
CA PHE A 74 0.33 -2.73 -6.89
C PHE A 74 -0.92 -3.57 -7.18
N GLU A 75 -0.84 -4.52 -8.11
CA GLU A 75 -1.90 -5.50 -8.38
C GLU A 75 -2.26 -6.30 -7.13
N LYS A 76 -1.27 -6.76 -6.35
CA LYS A 76 -1.51 -7.45 -5.08
C LYS A 76 -2.27 -6.59 -4.07
N VAL A 77 -1.90 -5.31 -3.92
CA VAL A 77 -2.61 -4.36 -3.04
C VAL A 77 -4.06 -4.21 -3.49
N ASN A 78 -4.31 -4.06 -4.79
CA ASN A 78 -5.65 -3.94 -5.34
C ASN A 78 -6.47 -5.23 -5.14
N ALA A 79 -5.86 -6.39 -5.37
CA ALA A 79 -6.51 -7.68 -5.14
C ALA A 79 -6.93 -7.85 -3.67
N ILE A 80 -6.07 -7.48 -2.72
CA ILE A 80 -6.40 -7.52 -1.29
C ILE A 80 -7.53 -6.52 -0.98
N ASN A 81 -7.45 -5.29 -1.48
CA ASN A 81 -8.48 -4.27 -1.28
C ASN A 81 -9.85 -4.73 -1.78
N ASN A 82 -9.89 -5.32 -2.97
CA ASN A 82 -11.13 -5.79 -3.60
C ASN A 82 -11.64 -7.12 -3.05
N ARG A 83 -10.86 -7.81 -2.21
CA ARG A 83 -11.29 -9.07 -1.59
C ARG A 83 -12.38 -8.80 -0.57
N GLU A 84 -13.58 -9.30 -0.79
CA GLU A 84 -14.71 -9.17 0.13
C GLU A 84 -14.82 -10.39 1.06
N TYR A 85 -15.52 -10.21 2.17
CA TYR A 85 -15.86 -11.34 3.04
C TYR A 85 -16.96 -12.16 2.38
N ASP A 86 -16.80 -13.48 2.35
CA ASP A 86 -17.81 -14.39 1.82
C ASP A 86 -18.82 -14.75 2.92
N PHE A 87 -20.06 -14.31 2.74
CA PHE A 87 -21.16 -14.54 3.68
C PHE A 87 -21.89 -15.87 3.44
N THR A 88 -21.51 -16.69 2.47
CA THR A 88 -22.25 -17.93 2.13
C THR A 88 -22.29 -18.96 3.26
N ALA A 89 -21.25 -19.00 4.10
CA ALA A 89 -21.18 -19.88 5.26
C ALA A 89 -21.84 -19.28 6.53
N ASP A 90 -22.22 -18.00 6.50
CA ASP A 90 -22.85 -17.35 7.64
C ASP A 90 -24.26 -17.92 7.85
N LYS A 91 -24.60 -18.17 9.11
CA LYS A 91 -25.95 -18.59 9.49
C LYS A 91 -26.97 -17.49 9.15
N ASP A 92 -28.03 -17.85 8.44
CA ASP A 92 -29.16 -16.94 8.25
C ASP A 92 -29.84 -16.62 9.60
N THR A 93 -29.82 -15.33 9.93
CA THR A 93 -30.36 -14.77 11.18
C THR A 93 -31.51 -13.80 10.91
N SER A 94 -32.01 -13.72 9.67
CA SER A 94 -33.00 -12.73 9.23
C SER A 94 -34.26 -12.73 10.12
N ALA A 95 -34.82 -13.91 10.40
CA ALA A 95 -36.00 -14.03 11.28
C ALA A 95 -35.72 -13.53 12.71
N GLN A 96 -34.53 -13.80 13.25
CA GLN A 96 -34.15 -13.37 14.60
C GLN A 96 -33.95 -11.85 14.66
N VAL A 97 -33.34 -11.27 13.61
CA VAL A 97 -33.14 -9.83 13.46
C VAL A 97 -34.50 -9.11 13.37
N GLN A 98 -35.41 -9.60 12.53
CA GLN A 98 -36.76 -9.04 12.40
C GLN A 98 -37.54 -9.10 13.71
N ASN A 99 -37.55 -10.27 14.38
CA ASN A 99 -38.22 -10.42 15.68
C ASN A 99 -37.65 -9.45 16.73
N LYS A 100 -36.33 -9.28 16.77
CA LYS A 100 -35.68 -8.35 17.69
C LYS A 100 -36.00 -6.89 17.35
N ALA A 101 -36.07 -6.54 16.08
CA ALA A 101 -36.46 -5.21 15.62
C ALA A 101 -37.89 -4.88 16.05
N LEU A 102 -38.85 -5.80 15.84
CA LEU A 102 -40.23 -5.64 16.29
C LEU A 102 -40.34 -5.49 17.82
N GLN A 103 -39.58 -6.27 18.59
CA GLN A 103 -39.52 -6.11 20.04
C GLN A 103 -38.99 -4.73 20.47
N MET A 104 -38.06 -4.15 19.71
CA MET A 104 -37.59 -2.79 19.98
C MET A 104 -38.62 -1.74 19.58
N MET A 105 -39.28 -1.88 18.43
CA MET A 105 -40.35 -0.99 18.00
C MET A 105 -41.47 -0.90 19.04
N ALA A 106 -41.82 -2.03 19.67
CA ALA A 106 -42.81 -2.08 20.74
C ALA A 106 -42.38 -1.36 22.03
N LYS A 107 -41.07 -1.21 22.27
CA LYS A 107 -40.50 -0.54 23.45
C LYS A 107 -40.14 0.92 23.20
N LEU A 108 -39.94 1.29 21.94
CA LEU A 108 -39.58 2.65 21.55
C LEU A 108 -40.85 3.53 21.51
N PRO A 109 -40.74 4.79 21.95
CA PRO A 109 -41.82 5.75 21.81
C PRO A 109 -42.10 6.05 20.33
N SER A 110 -43.32 6.45 20.00
CA SER A 110 -43.72 6.81 18.62
C SER A 110 -43.08 8.11 18.12
N VAL A 111 -42.68 9.00 19.03
CA VAL A 111 -42.06 10.30 18.72
C VAL A 111 -40.90 10.55 19.67
N ARG A 112 -39.78 11.02 19.12
CA ARG A 112 -38.62 11.44 19.91
C ARG A 112 -38.90 12.80 20.57
N THR A 113 -38.68 12.89 21.87
CA THR A 113 -38.80 14.11 22.66
C THR A 113 -37.61 14.26 23.60
N ALA A 114 -37.43 15.45 24.18
CA ALA A 114 -36.39 15.67 25.19
C ALA A 114 -36.54 14.71 26.40
N ALA A 115 -37.77 14.38 26.78
CA ALA A 115 -38.07 13.54 27.94
C ALA A 115 -37.74 12.06 27.76
N ASN A 116 -37.76 11.53 26.53
CA ASN A 116 -37.56 10.10 26.26
C ASN A 116 -36.20 9.77 25.61
N THR A 117 -35.34 10.77 25.42
CA THR A 117 -34.04 10.60 24.75
C THR A 117 -33.15 9.55 25.45
N THR A 118 -33.09 9.57 26.79
CA THR A 118 -32.31 8.59 27.56
C THR A 118 -32.85 7.17 27.39
N ILE A 119 -34.17 7.00 27.46
CA ILE A 119 -34.83 5.70 27.31
C ILE A 119 -34.57 5.10 25.92
N ILE A 120 -34.65 5.92 24.88
CA ILE A 120 -34.32 5.52 23.50
C ILE A 120 -32.86 5.05 23.44
N SER A 121 -31.93 5.88 23.91
CA SER A 121 -30.49 5.56 23.89
C SER A 121 -30.17 4.27 24.64
N ASP A 122 -30.74 4.07 25.83
CA ASP A 122 -30.52 2.88 26.65
C ASP A 122 -31.10 1.62 26.01
N THR A 123 -32.28 1.72 25.41
CA THR A 123 -32.93 0.58 24.74
C THR A 123 -32.09 0.12 23.55
N LEU A 124 -31.63 1.05 22.72
CA LEU A 124 -30.78 0.76 21.57
C LEU A 124 -29.40 0.25 22.00
N SER A 125 -28.79 0.85 23.02
CA SER A 125 -27.49 0.41 23.55
C SER A 125 -27.55 -1.00 24.13
N LYS A 126 -28.61 -1.34 24.88
CA LYS A 126 -28.84 -2.70 25.38
C LYS A 126 -29.01 -3.71 24.24
N ALA A 127 -29.70 -3.32 23.16
CA ALA A 127 -29.82 -4.18 21.99
C ALA A 127 -28.46 -4.41 21.32
N ILE A 128 -27.66 -3.37 21.08
CA ILE A 128 -26.30 -3.49 20.53
C ILE A 128 -25.44 -4.42 21.41
N ASN A 129 -25.46 -4.22 22.72
CA ASN A 129 -24.69 -5.02 23.69
C ASN A 129 -25.17 -6.48 23.80
N SER A 130 -26.33 -6.83 23.23
CA SER A 130 -26.79 -8.22 23.16
C SER A 130 -26.14 -9.03 22.03
N GLY A 131 -25.25 -8.41 21.25
CA GLY A 131 -24.44 -9.05 20.22
C GLY A 131 -24.91 -8.76 18.80
N VAL A 132 -24.51 -9.64 17.86
CA VAL A 132 -24.68 -9.45 16.41
C VAL A 132 -26.14 -9.21 16.01
N ILE A 133 -27.07 -10.03 16.51
CA ILE A 133 -28.49 -9.94 16.16
C ILE A 133 -29.09 -8.61 16.64
N GLY A 134 -28.78 -8.20 17.87
CA GLY A 134 -29.30 -6.95 18.41
C GLY A 134 -28.74 -5.72 17.69
N SER A 135 -27.46 -5.76 17.33
CA SER A 135 -26.82 -4.72 16.50
C SER A 135 -27.43 -4.64 15.09
N ARG A 136 -27.60 -5.79 14.41
CA ARG A 136 -28.28 -5.88 13.11
C ARG A 136 -29.73 -5.40 13.20
N ALA A 137 -30.44 -5.69 14.28
CA ALA A 137 -31.80 -5.23 14.49
C ALA A 137 -31.88 -3.70 14.65
N VAL A 138 -30.89 -3.06 15.28
CA VAL A 138 -30.82 -1.59 15.34
C VAL A 138 -30.60 -1.00 13.95
N LEU A 139 -29.80 -1.64 13.09
CA LEU A 139 -29.65 -1.24 11.70
C LEU A 139 -30.94 -1.46 10.89
N GLU A 140 -31.69 -2.52 11.19
CA GLU A 140 -32.99 -2.78 10.57
C GLU A 140 -34.00 -1.67 10.86
N LEU A 141 -33.98 -1.08 12.07
CA LEU A 141 -34.83 0.06 12.43
C LEU A 141 -34.62 1.27 11.52
N LEU A 142 -33.43 1.44 10.94
CA LEU A 142 -33.12 2.57 10.04
C LEU A 142 -33.94 2.52 8.74
N LYS A 143 -34.45 1.35 8.35
CA LYS A 143 -35.33 1.20 7.18
C LYS A 143 -36.72 1.81 7.41
N TYR A 144 -37.07 2.09 8.66
CA TYR A 144 -38.36 2.62 9.05
C TYR A 144 -38.24 4.11 9.39
N PRO A 145 -38.84 5.03 8.60
CA PRO A 145 -38.67 6.47 8.77
C PRO A 145 -39.01 6.97 10.19
N ALA A 146 -40.00 6.37 10.85
CA ALA A 146 -40.39 6.71 12.21
C ALA A 146 -39.27 6.50 13.26
N TYR A 147 -38.35 5.55 13.01
CA TYR A 147 -37.30 5.18 13.96
C TYR A 147 -35.89 5.63 13.51
N ALA A 148 -35.71 5.99 12.23
CA ALA A 148 -34.40 6.40 11.70
C ALA A 148 -33.77 7.58 12.48
N GLU A 149 -34.58 8.58 12.84
CA GLU A 149 -34.15 9.77 13.61
C GLU A 149 -33.93 9.49 15.12
N MET A 150 -34.37 8.33 15.60
CA MET A 150 -34.15 7.89 16.98
C MET A 150 -32.77 7.25 17.16
N VAL A 151 -32.21 6.67 16.09
CA VAL A 151 -30.87 6.07 16.13
C VAL A 151 -29.82 7.14 15.83
N SER A 152 -29.18 7.63 16.89
CA SER A 152 -28.12 8.63 16.79
C SER A 152 -26.90 8.14 16.02
N VAL A 153 -26.11 9.06 15.44
CA VAL A 153 -24.89 8.74 14.70
C VAL A 153 -23.92 7.85 15.50
N PRO A 154 -23.65 8.11 16.80
CA PRO A 154 -22.81 7.22 17.60
C PRO A 154 -23.37 5.79 17.71
N LEU A 155 -24.67 5.64 17.93
CA LEU A 155 -25.33 4.33 18.02
C LEU A 155 -25.30 3.59 16.68
N ARG A 156 -25.44 4.31 15.56
CA ARG A 156 -25.28 3.71 14.21
C ARG A 156 -23.89 3.12 14.03
N LYS A 157 -22.84 3.85 14.42
CA LYS A 157 -21.45 3.35 14.33
C LYS A 157 -21.26 2.10 15.19
N GLN A 158 -21.71 2.15 16.45
CA GLN A 158 -21.64 1.01 17.36
C GLN A 158 -22.43 -0.19 16.83
N ALA A 159 -23.60 0.02 16.24
CA ALA A 159 -24.40 -1.05 15.64
C ALA A 159 -23.72 -1.64 14.39
N ILE A 160 -23.07 -0.83 13.54
CA ILE A 160 -22.28 -1.33 12.41
C ILE A 160 -21.14 -2.23 12.91
N ASP A 161 -20.36 -1.78 13.89
CA ASP A 161 -19.26 -2.57 14.43
C ASP A 161 -19.74 -3.83 15.17
N GLY A 162 -20.84 -3.71 15.90
CA GLY A 162 -21.51 -4.81 16.61
C GLY A 162 -22.20 -5.82 15.68
N SER A 163 -22.55 -5.43 14.45
CA SER A 163 -23.23 -6.30 13.48
C SER A 163 -22.32 -7.32 12.79
N LYS A 164 -21.01 -7.13 12.92
CA LYS A 164 -19.98 -8.01 12.36
C LYS A 164 -19.84 -9.26 13.20
N THR A 165 -19.81 -10.42 12.55
CA THR A 165 -19.54 -11.71 13.18
C THR A 165 -18.07 -11.80 13.63
N GLU A 166 -17.75 -12.78 14.47
CA GLU A 166 -16.36 -13.01 14.90
C GLU A 166 -15.48 -13.39 13.71
N GLU A 167 -16.02 -14.18 12.79
CA GLU A 167 -15.39 -14.60 11.54
C GLU A 167 -15.13 -13.39 10.63
N GLN A 168 -16.11 -12.50 10.46
CA GLN A 168 -15.92 -11.28 9.68
C GLN A 168 -14.85 -10.38 10.29
N ARG A 169 -14.81 -10.23 11.62
CA ARG A 169 -13.78 -9.44 12.32
C ARG A 169 -12.40 -10.07 12.17
N ALA A 170 -12.29 -11.39 12.28
CA ALA A 170 -11.05 -12.11 12.07
C ALA A 170 -10.55 -11.92 10.63
N TYR A 171 -11.44 -12.06 9.65
CA TYR A 171 -11.15 -11.79 8.25
C TYR A 171 -10.66 -10.36 8.00
N GLU A 172 -11.36 -9.35 8.52
CA GLU A 172 -10.97 -7.94 8.39
C GLU A 172 -9.60 -7.68 9.00
N LYS A 173 -9.29 -8.29 10.15
CA LYS A 173 -7.97 -8.19 10.79
C LYS A 173 -6.86 -8.81 9.95
N VAL A 174 -7.08 -9.99 9.39
CA VAL A 174 -6.12 -10.66 8.50
C VAL A 174 -5.92 -9.84 7.23
N LYS A 175 -7.00 -9.43 6.57
CA LYS A 175 -6.96 -8.56 5.39
C LYS A 175 -6.19 -7.26 5.66
N ALA A 176 -6.44 -6.60 6.79
CA ALA A 176 -5.74 -5.38 7.16
C ALA A 176 -4.23 -5.59 7.39
N ALA A 177 -3.84 -6.71 8.01
CA ALA A 177 -2.44 -7.06 8.21
C ALA A 177 -1.73 -7.35 6.88
N GLU A 178 -2.34 -8.14 6.00
CA GLU A 178 -1.85 -8.43 4.66
C GLU A 178 -1.70 -7.16 3.83
N LEU A 179 -2.72 -6.28 3.86
CA LEU A 179 -2.71 -5.01 3.15
C LEU A 179 -1.57 -4.12 3.64
N ARG A 180 -1.39 -3.99 4.96
CA ARG A 180 -0.31 -3.20 5.54
C ARG A 180 1.08 -3.70 5.11
N GLN A 181 1.28 -5.01 5.07
CA GLN A 181 2.54 -5.60 4.62
C GLN A 181 2.78 -5.35 3.13
N ALA A 182 1.76 -5.53 2.29
CA ALA A 182 1.85 -5.29 0.86
C ALA A 182 2.10 -3.82 0.53
N GLN A 183 1.43 -2.90 1.22
CA GLN A 183 1.63 -1.45 1.08
C GLN A 183 3.04 -1.02 1.51
N LYS A 184 3.58 -1.61 2.57
CA LYS A 184 4.97 -1.35 3.00
C LYS A 184 5.97 -1.76 1.91
N ALA A 185 5.83 -2.97 1.37
CA ALA A 185 6.68 -3.45 0.28
C ALA A 185 6.56 -2.56 -0.97
N LEU A 186 5.34 -2.16 -1.34
CA LEU A 186 5.11 -1.26 -2.47
C LEU A 186 5.80 0.10 -2.28
N ALA A 187 5.73 0.67 -1.08
CA ALA A 187 6.38 1.95 -0.76
C ALA A 187 7.92 1.86 -0.79
N GLU A 188 8.49 0.74 -0.35
CA GLU A 188 9.93 0.47 -0.45
C GLU A 188 10.38 0.42 -1.91
N VAL A 189 9.68 -0.35 -2.76
CA VAL A 189 9.99 -0.48 -4.19
C VAL A 189 9.83 0.85 -4.92
N PHE A 190 8.78 1.62 -4.60
CA PHE A 190 8.59 2.96 -5.14
C PHE A 190 9.78 3.88 -4.81
N SER A 191 10.25 3.84 -3.56
CA SER A 191 11.39 4.64 -3.11
C SER A 191 12.69 4.24 -3.82
N GLN A 192 12.91 2.95 -4.02
CA GLN A 192 14.04 2.43 -4.80
C GLN A 192 13.98 2.92 -6.25
N GLY A 193 12.83 2.79 -6.91
CA GLY A 193 12.62 3.26 -8.28
C GLY A 193 12.86 4.75 -8.43
N TYR A 194 12.42 5.55 -7.45
CA TYR A 194 12.70 6.98 -7.43
C TYR A 194 14.22 7.28 -7.41
N ARG A 195 14.98 6.59 -6.55
CA ARG A 195 16.45 6.74 -6.48
C ARG A 195 17.13 6.36 -7.80
N LEU A 196 16.71 5.25 -8.42
CA LEU A 196 17.24 4.81 -9.72
C LEU A 196 16.94 5.84 -10.83
N ARG A 197 15.72 6.39 -10.88
CA ARG A 197 15.34 7.42 -11.86
C ARG A 197 16.13 8.72 -11.66
N LEU A 198 16.40 9.11 -10.41
CA LEU A 198 17.28 10.25 -10.13
C LEU A 198 18.70 10.02 -10.63
N LEU A 199 19.25 8.83 -10.39
CA LEU A 199 20.57 8.46 -10.89
C LEU A 199 20.60 8.48 -12.42
N ASN A 200 19.59 7.90 -13.09
CA ASN A 200 19.49 7.90 -14.54
C ASN A 200 19.45 9.32 -15.13
N LYS A 201 18.70 10.24 -14.49
CA LYS A 201 18.71 11.67 -14.86
C LYS A 201 20.07 12.35 -14.66
N SER A 202 20.89 11.88 -13.72
CA SER A 202 22.23 12.43 -13.49
C SER A 202 23.23 11.93 -14.54
N VAL A 203 23.13 10.65 -14.90
CA VAL A 203 23.92 10.00 -15.97
C VAL A 203 23.62 10.67 -17.31
N ALA A 204 22.34 10.80 -17.65
CA ALA A 204 21.90 11.47 -18.87
C ALA A 204 22.35 12.94 -18.95
N ARG A 205 22.44 13.64 -17.80
CA ARG A 205 22.98 15.01 -17.75
C ARG A 205 24.49 15.05 -17.98
N ALA A 206 25.24 14.12 -17.39
CA ALA A 206 26.69 14.03 -17.55
C ALA A 206 27.10 13.65 -18.98
N ASN A 207 26.24 12.93 -19.71
CA ASN A 207 26.48 12.52 -21.09
C ASN A 207 25.95 13.52 -22.14
N ARG A 208 25.35 14.64 -21.74
CA ARG A 208 24.99 15.71 -22.70
C ARG A 208 26.26 16.42 -23.18
N PRO A 209 26.46 16.59 -24.51
CA PRO A 209 27.53 17.43 -25.01
C PRO A 209 27.34 18.86 -24.52
N SER A 210 28.40 19.48 -23.99
CA SER A 210 28.35 20.89 -23.58
C SER A 210 28.10 21.76 -24.80
N VAL A 211 26.97 22.45 -24.84
CA VAL A 211 26.61 23.38 -25.93
C VAL A 211 27.43 24.68 -25.88
N PHE A 212 28.30 24.86 -24.87
CA PHE A 212 29.16 26.04 -24.70
C PHE A 212 30.65 25.69 -24.79
N SER A 213 31.11 25.51 -26.03
CA SER A 213 32.49 25.72 -26.43
C SER A 213 32.51 26.08 -27.92
N ARG A 214 32.26 27.37 -28.20
CA ARG A 214 32.66 28.06 -29.43
C ARG A 214 33.47 29.27 -29.05
#